data_AF-A0A645GFF7-F1
#
_entry.id   AF-A0A645GFF7-F1
#
_cell.length_a   1.000
_cell.length_b   1.000
_cell.length_c   1.000
_cell.angle_alpha   90.00
_cell.angle_beta   90.00
_cell.angle_gamma   90.00
#
_symmetry.space_group_name_H-M   'P 1'
#
loop_
_entity.id
_entity.type
_entity.pdbx_description
1 polymer ?
#
loop_
_entity_poly.entity_id
_entity_poly.type
_entity_poly.pdbx_seq_one_letter_code
_entity_poly.pdbx_strand_id
1 'polypeptide(L)'
;MGPYELHDFFLHRMLRYGDAPSRIRFLAEQAFAGEYSPEELVKWLKLFYRRFFAQQFKRSCIPDGPKVGSVNLSPRSDWRMPSDASVHIWLTELEEWNEVKL
;
A
#
# COMPACT_ATOMS: atom_id res chain seq x y z
N MET A 1 -10.16 -8.39 3.20
CA MET A 1 -8.93 -7.62 2.91
C MET A 1 -9.21 -6.70 1.74
N GLY A 2 -9.82 -7.24 0.69
CA GLY A 2 -9.81 -6.72 -0.67
C GLY A 2 -9.18 -7.82 -1.54
N PRO A 3 -9.13 -7.66 -2.87
CA PRO A 3 -8.42 -8.59 -3.74
C PRO A 3 -6.94 -8.66 -3.34
N TYR A 4 -6.42 -9.86 -3.13
CA TYR A 4 -5.04 -10.06 -2.66
C TYR A 4 -4.03 -9.62 -3.72
N GLU A 5 -4.33 -9.87 -4.98
CA GLU A 5 -3.59 -9.41 -6.15
C GLU A 5 -3.35 -7.90 -6.14
N LEU A 6 -4.36 -7.11 -5.76
CA LEU A 6 -4.23 -5.66 -5.62
C LEU A 6 -3.36 -5.29 -4.42
N HIS A 7 -3.63 -5.90 -3.26
CA HIS A 7 -2.86 -5.60 -2.04
C HIS A 7 -1.38 -5.97 -2.16
N ASP A 8 -1.07 -7.11 -2.78
CA ASP A 8 0.29 -7.58 -3.02
C ASP A 8 0.99 -6.67 -4.04
N PHE A 9 0.27 -6.23 -5.08
CA PHE A 9 0.79 -5.23 -6.01
C PHE A 9 1.13 -3.92 -5.29
N PHE A 10 0.20 -3.37 -4.50
CA PHE A 10 0.42 -2.13 -3.76
C PHE A 10 1.57 -2.26 -2.76
N LEU A 11 1.61 -3.35 -1.99
CA LEU A 11 2.65 -3.64 -1.02
C LEU A 11 4.02 -3.71 -1.68
N HIS A 12 4.13 -4.43 -2.79
CA HIS A 12 5.39 -4.56 -3.51
C HIS A 12 5.84 -3.21 -4.06
N ARG A 13 4.97 -2.43 -4.72
CA ARG A 13 5.33 -1.10 -5.25
C ARG A 13 5.74 -0.13 -4.13
N MET A 14 5.01 -0.12 -3.03
CA MET A 14 5.30 0.71 -1.87
C MET A 14 6.65 0.35 -1.23
N LEU A 15 6.89 -0.92 -0.95
CA LEU A 15 8.08 -1.34 -0.18
C LEU A 15 9.34 -1.50 -1.03
N ARG A 16 9.21 -2.05 -2.23
CA ARG A 16 10.37 -2.32 -3.09
C ARG A 16 10.87 -1.06 -3.79
N TYR A 17 9.94 -0.21 -4.22
CA TYR A 17 10.26 0.95 -5.06
C TYR A 17 10.01 2.30 -4.37
N GLY A 18 9.32 2.33 -3.22
CA GLY A 18 9.02 3.59 -2.55
C GLY A 18 8.07 4.49 -3.35
N ASP A 19 7.24 3.90 -4.22
CA ASP A 19 6.35 4.69 -5.08
C ASP A 19 5.30 5.45 -4.24
N ALA A 20 5.03 6.69 -4.66
CA ALA A 20 3.94 7.50 -4.13
C ALA A 20 2.56 6.92 -4.50
N PRO A 21 1.50 7.17 -3.69
CA PRO A 21 0.13 6.70 -3.97
C PRO A 21 -0.34 6.93 -5.41
N SER A 22 -0.12 8.12 -5.96
CA SER A 22 -0.52 8.49 -7.32
C SER A 22 0.14 7.59 -8.38
N ARG A 23 1.43 7.29 -8.20
CA ARG A 23 2.19 6.40 -9.09
C ARG A 23 1.73 4.96 -8.97
N ILE A 24 1.46 4.46 -7.76
CA ILE A 24 0.93 3.10 -7.55
C ILE A 24 -0.43 2.96 -8.23
N ARG A 25 -1.32 3.94 -8.05
CA ARG A 25 -2.61 3.98 -8.74
C ARG A 25 -2.44 3.94 -10.25
N PHE A 26 -1.63 4.83 -10.82
CA PHE A 26 -1.40 4.88 -12.27
C PHE A 26 -0.94 3.52 -12.82
N LEU A 27 0.02 2.88 -12.14
CA LEU A 27 0.51 1.57 -12.56
C LEU A 27 -0.55 0.47 -12.39
N ALA A 28 -1.38 0.54 -11.36
CA ALA A 28 -2.47 -0.41 -11.16
C ALA A 28 -3.55 -0.28 -12.25
N GLU A 29 -3.90 0.95 -12.66
CA GLU A 29 -4.84 1.21 -13.76
C GLU A 29 -4.37 0.56 -15.07
N GLN A 30 -3.05 0.50 -15.32
CA GLN A 30 -2.49 -0.18 -16.50
C GLN A 30 -2.39 -1.69 -16.30
N ALA A 31 -1.92 -2.14 -15.14
CA ALA A 31 -1.66 -3.55 -14.87
C ALA A 31 -2.94 -4.40 -14.81
N PHE A 32 -4.05 -3.79 -14.38
CA PHE A 32 -5.35 -4.46 -14.21
C PHE A 32 -6.44 -3.87 -15.12
N ALA A 33 -6.04 -3.34 -16.28
CA ALA A 33 -6.96 -2.74 -17.23
C ALA A 33 -8.02 -3.77 -17.68
N GLY A 34 -9.29 -3.42 -17.53
CA GLY A 34 -10.42 -4.28 -17.88
C GLY A 34 -10.83 -5.29 -16.79
N GLU A 35 -10.04 -5.44 -15.73
CA GLU A 35 -10.38 -6.31 -14.58
C GLU A 35 -11.01 -5.52 -13.43
N TYR A 36 -10.52 -4.30 -13.18
CA TYR A 36 -11.05 -3.41 -12.13
C TYR A 36 -11.33 -2.02 -12.67
N SER A 37 -12.37 -1.37 -12.13
CA SER A 37 -12.61 0.03 -12.42
C SER A 37 -11.58 0.93 -11.70
N PRO A 38 -11.26 2.13 -12.23
CA PRO A 38 -10.38 3.08 -11.55
C PRO A 38 -10.84 3.42 -10.12
N GLU A 39 -12.16 3.49 -9.89
CA GLU A 39 -12.76 3.77 -8.60
C GLU A 39 -12.54 2.61 -7.61
N GLU A 40 -12.63 1.36 -8.09
CA GLU A 40 -12.34 0.17 -7.28
C GLU A 40 -10.86 0.12 -6.87
N LEU A 41 -9.95 0.42 -7.80
CA LEU A 41 -8.51 0.47 -7.50
C LEU A 41 -8.21 1.51 -6.42
N VAL A 42 -8.76 2.71 -6.52
CA VAL A 42 -8.57 3.77 -5.51
C VAL A 42 -9.19 3.36 -4.17
N LYS A 43 -10.38 2.76 -4.18
CA LYS A 43 -11.04 2.24 -2.97
C LYS A 43 -10.16 1.24 -2.23
N TRP A 44 -9.61 0.25 -2.95
CA TRP A 44 -8.75 -0.77 -2.35
C TRP A 44 -7.39 -0.23 -1.92
N LEU A 45 -6.81 0.71 -2.67
CA LEU A 45 -5.57 1.37 -2.32
C LEU A 45 -5.71 2.24 -1.04
N LYS A 46 -6.81 2.98 -0.90
CA LYS A 46 -7.12 3.71 0.35
C LYS A 46 -7.28 2.74 1.53
N LEU A 47 -7.96 1.60 1.33
CA LEU A 47 -8.12 0.59 2.37
C LEU A 47 -6.77 -0.05 2.75
N PHE A 48 -5.90 -0.32 1.76
CA PHE A 48 -4.55 -0.80 1.97
C PHE A 48 -3.77 0.14 2.89
N TYR A 49 -3.66 1.42 2.55
CA TYR A 49 -2.90 2.38 3.37
C TYR A 49 -3.45 2.50 4.79
N ARG A 50 -4.77 2.67 4.95
CA ARG A 50 -5.41 2.76 6.28
C ARG A 50 -5.05 1.57 7.17
N ARG A 51 -5.17 0.36 6.63
CA ARG A 51 -4.85 -0.87 7.37
C ARG A 51 -3.36 -1.05 7.59
N PHE A 52 -2.55 -0.74 6.58
CA PHE A 52 -1.12 -0.94 6.61
C PHE A 52 -0.49 -0.10 7.73
N PHE A 53 -0.88 1.17 7.85
CA PHE A 53 -0.47 2.06 8.93
C PHE A 53 -1.06 1.64 10.28
N ALA A 54 -2.39 1.49 10.38
CA ALA A 54 -3.05 1.19 11.65
C ALA A 54 -2.63 -0.16 12.28
N GLN A 55 -2.15 -1.11 11.46
CA GLN A 55 -1.72 -2.43 11.93
C GLN A 55 -0.21 -2.54 12.16
N GLN A 56 0.54 -1.43 12.10
CA GLN A 56 1.99 -1.46 12.28
C GLN A 56 2.41 -1.98 13.66
N PHE A 57 1.68 -1.67 14.72
CA PHE A 57 1.98 -2.17 16.07
C PHE A 57 2.05 -3.71 16.14
N LYS A 58 1.27 -4.41 15.31
CA LYS A 58 1.28 -5.88 15.23
C LYS A 58 2.59 -6.41 14.63
N ARG A 59 3.24 -5.59 13.81
CA ARG A 59 4.53 -5.91 13.17
C ARG A 59 5.72 -5.58 14.06
N SER A 60 5.55 -4.82 15.13
CA SER A 60 6.66 -4.52 16.04
C SER A 60 7.10 -5.73 16.87
N CYS A 61 6.20 -6.70 17.09
CA CYS A 61 6.42 -7.86 17.96
C CYS A 61 6.28 -9.21 17.24
N ILE A 62 6.59 -9.28 15.94
CA ILE A 62 6.48 -10.53 15.16
C ILE A 62 7.57 -11.53 15.61
N PRO A 63 7.27 -12.83 15.71
CA PRO A 63 8.28 -13.87 15.93
C PRO A 63 9.37 -13.89 14.85
N ASP A 64 10.49 -14.55 15.13
CA ASP A 64 11.52 -14.72 14.10
C ASP A 64 11.02 -15.57 12.93
N GLY A 65 11.47 -15.25 11.72
CA GLY A 65 11.15 -15.98 10.51
C GLY A 65 12.11 -15.59 9.38
N PRO A 66 12.48 -16.53 8.49
CA PRO A 66 13.37 -16.24 7.39
C PRO A 66 12.71 -15.30 6.38
N LYS A 67 13.48 -14.34 5.84
CA LYS A 67 13.03 -13.54 4.69
C LYS A 67 12.85 -14.45 3.48
N VAL A 68 11.69 -14.36 2.83
CA VAL A 68 11.40 -15.00 1.54
C VAL A 68 11.01 -13.92 0.54
N GLY A 69 11.54 -13.99 -0.68
CA GLY A 69 11.27 -13.00 -1.74
C GLY A 69 12.08 -11.71 -1.61
N SER A 70 11.64 -10.66 -2.32
CA SER A 70 12.38 -9.39 -2.43
C SER A 70 12.14 -8.44 -1.24
N VAL A 71 10.96 -8.50 -0.62
CA VAL A 71 10.51 -7.62 0.46
C VAL A 71 10.00 -8.42 1.66
N ASN A 72 10.21 -7.92 2.87
CA ASN A 72 9.61 -8.44 4.11
C ASN A 72 9.06 -7.32 5.00
N LEU A 73 8.32 -7.71 6.04
CA LEU A 73 7.67 -6.80 6.98
C LEU A 73 8.26 -6.87 8.38
N SER A 74 9.46 -7.45 8.52
CA SER A 74 10.13 -7.56 9.81
C SER A 74 10.65 -6.18 10.24
N PRO A 75 10.36 -5.73 11.46
CA PRO A 75 10.88 -4.47 12.01
C PRO A 75 12.41 -4.50 12.18
N ARG A 76 12.98 -5.71 12.18
CA ARG A 76 14.41 -5.97 12.29
C ARG A 76 15.14 -5.93 10.95
N SER A 77 14.41 -5.89 9.83
CA SER A 77 14.98 -5.94 8.47
C SER A 77 14.41 -4.84 7.59
N ASP A 78 13.52 -5.19 6.66
CA ASP A 78 13.20 -4.36 5.50
C ASP A 78 12.22 -3.23 5.81
N TRP A 79 11.41 -3.35 6.87
CA TRP A 79 10.33 -2.41 7.15
C TRP A 79 10.41 -1.79 8.55
N ARG A 80 10.82 -0.52 8.61
CA ARG A 80 10.94 0.24 9.86
C ARG A 80 10.00 1.44 9.81
N MET A 81 8.85 1.32 10.46
CA MET A 81 7.88 2.41 10.60
C MET A 81 7.40 2.49 12.06
N PRO A 82 7.24 3.71 12.62
CA PRO A 82 6.62 3.91 13.93
C PRO A 82 5.19 3.35 13.98
N SER A 83 4.80 2.82 15.14
CA SER A 83 3.46 2.22 15.31
C SER A 83 2.33 3.26 15.30
N ASP A 84 2.68 4.52 15.52
CA ASP A 84 1.84 5.72 15.63
C ASP A 84 1.93 6.63 14.40
N ALA A 85 2.55 6.17 13.31
CA ALA A 85 2.64 6.92 12.06
C ALA A 85 1.25 7.28 11.49
N SER A 86 1.11 8.52 11.01
CA SER A 86 -0.12 9.00 10.37
C SER A 86 -0.16 8.65 8.89
N VAL A 87 -1.30 8.12 8.43
CA VAL A 87 -1.57 7.80 7.02
C VAL A 87 -2.03 9.01 6.20
N HIS A 88 -2.29 10.15 6.85
CA HIS A 88 -3.02 11.27 6.29
C HIS A 88 -2.48 11.73 4.92
N ILE A 89 -1.16 11.95 4.81
CA ILE A 89 -0.52 12.44 3.58
C ILE A 89 -0.79 11.51 2.37
N TRP A 90 -0.75 10.18 2.56
CA TRP A 90 -1.02 9.21 1.49
C TRP A 90 -2.47 9.24 1.04
N LEU A 91 -3.41 9.50 1.95
CA LEU A 91 -4.84 9.57 1.61
C LEU A 91 -5.20 10.88 0.91
N THR A 92 -4.63 12.00 1.37
CA THR A 92 -4.82 13.32 0.77
C THR A 92 -4.36 13.32 -0.68
N GLU A 93 -3.18 12.76 -0.98
CA GLU A 93 -2.69 12.67 -2.37
C GLU A 93 -3.66 11.89 -3.30
N LEU A 94 -4.29 10.84 -2.79
CA LEU A 94 -5.30 10.08 -3.56
C LEU A 94 -6.64 10.82 -3.71
N GLU A 95 -6.92 11.79 -2.85
CA GLU A 95 -8.13 12.62 -2.89
C GLU A 95 -7.97 13.76 -3.88
N GLU A 96 -6.87 14.53 -3.78
CA GLU A 96 -6.54 15.63 -4.69
C GLU A 96 -6.50 15.15 -6.15
N TRP A 97 -5.98 13.96 -6.40
CA TRP A 97 -5.91 13.44 -7.77
C TRP A 97 -7.28 13.08 -8.37
N ASN A 98 -8.27 12.75 -7.55
CA ASN A 98 -9.64 12.53 -8.04
C ASN A 98 -10.29 13.84 -8.49
N GLU A 99 -9.91 14.97 -7.88
CA GLU A 99 -10.45 16.29 -8.22
C GLU A 99 -9.89 16.81 -9.55
N VAL A 100 -8.64 16.46 -9.91
CA VAL A 100 -8.00 16.90 -11.16
C VAL A 100 -8.56 16.21 -12.42
N LYS A 101 -9.33 15.13 -12.27
CA LYS A 101 -9.98 14.40 -13.38
C LYS A 101 -11.44 14.82 -13.67
N LEU A 102 -12.00 15.78 -12.91
CA LEU A 102 -13.32 16.38 -13.15
C LEU A 102 -13.21 17.73 -13.87
#